data_AF-A0A2P5LSW9-F1
#
_entry.id   AF-A0A2P5LSW9-F1
#
_cell.length_a   1.000
_cell.length_b   1.000
_cell.length_c   1.000
_cell.angle_alpha   90.00
_cell.angle_beta   90.00
_cell.angle_gamma   90.00
#
_symmetry.space_group_name_H-M   'P 1'
#
loop_
_entity.id
_entity.type
_entity.pdbx_description
1 polymer ?
#
loop_
_entity_poly.entity_id
_entity_poly.type
_entity_poly.pdbx_seq_one_letter_code
_entity_poly.pdbx_strand_id
1 'polypeptide(L)'
;MIAGEGLPGTHRAHQRIVLRMAEHDRQRGDRPQDLQDSDLRRRGLGTHRRSAFRLADARTGSLTGRFGLHEIGWPRGASRRNLRASLTKETRMSATLALSPDRPRAEPALALRFQSLSPDAFAPLFELTDAALFDRGMRRVIASEEPGISYPCRVSLDYARAGEELLLVNHRHLDRGTTPYRAEGPVYVRRVAEAYAATSAFPPIIMQREMAVRAYDHDGIMVEADLAAKEELKALTRAWLARPDVAHVDFHSARRGCFFCRVFRA
;
A
#
# COMPACT_ATOMS: atom_id res chain seq x y z
N MET A 1 -13.89 34.37 -11.60
CA MET A 1 -12.79 33.81 -12.42
C MET A 1 -11.66 33.40 -11.49
N ILE A 2 -11.59 32.14 -11.09
CA ILE A 2 -10.35 31.47 -10.66
C ILE A 2 -10.54 30.00 -11.04
N ALA A 3 -9.80 29.52 -12.04
CA ALA A 3 -9.81 28.13 -12.49
C ALA A 3 -8.69 27.39 -11.76
N GLY A 4 -9.03 26.24 -11.16
CA GLY A 4 -8.09 25.36 -10.47
C GLY A 4 -7.29 24.51 -11.45
N GLU A 5 -5.97 24.48 -11.24
CA GLU A 5 -5.04 23.60 -11.95
C GLU A 5 -5.09 22.19 -11.36
N GLY A 6 -5.44 21.22 -12.20
CA GLY A 6 -5.32 19.79 -11.92
C GLY A 6 -3.96 19.26 -12.41
N LEU A 7 -3.24 18.57 -11.52
CA LEU A 7 -1.93 17.96 -11.77
C LEU A 7 -1.96 16.90 -12.91
N PRO A 8 -1.13 17.01 -13.97
CA PRO A 8 -0.96 15.98 -14.99
C PRO A 8 0.39 15.28 -14.85
N GLY A 9 0.45 13.95 -14.72
CA GLY A 9 1.76 13.27 -14.79
C GLY A 9 1.78 11.74 -14.80
N THR A 10 0.89 11.05 -14.08
CA THR A 10 1.05 9.60 -13.88
C THR A 10 0.28 8.72 -14.87
N HIS A 11 -0.68 9.30 -15.61
CA HIS A 11 -1.57 8.55 -16.51
C HIS A 11 -1.00 8.32 -17.93
N ARG A 12 -0.09 9.18 -18.40
CA ARG A 12 0.44 9.12 -19.78
C ARG A 12 1.53 8.06 -19.98
N ALA A 13 2.32 7.73 -18.96
CA ALA A 13 3.40 6.74 -19.08
C ALA A 13 2.87 5.30 -19.23
N HIS A 14 1.82 4.94 -18.48
CA HIS A 14 1.16 3.64 -18.60
C HIS A 14 0.43 3.47 -19.93
N GLN A 15 -0.21 4.53 -20.43
CA GLN A 15 -0.89 4.51 -21.73
C GLN A 15 0.09 4.25 -22.89
N ARG A 16 1.33 4.77 -22.82
CA ARG A 16 2.35 4.51 -23.86
C ARG A 16 2.81 3.05 -23.91
N ILE A 17 2.83 2.35 -22.76
CA ILE A 17 3.14 0.92 -22.70
C ILE A 17 2.01 0.09 -23.34
N VAL A 18 0.75 0.41 -23.00
CA VAL A 18 -0.43 -0.27 -23.56
C VAL A 18 -0.56 -0.03 -25.07
N LEU A 19 -0.24 1.18 -25.56
CA LEU A 19 -0.30 1.50 -26.99
C LEU A 19 0.78 0.78 -27.80
N ARG A 20 1.99 0.57 -27.23
CA ARG A 20 3.03 -0.28 -27.85
C ARG A 20 2.64 -1.75 -27.91
N MET A 21 1.85 -2.24 -26.94
CA MET A 21 1.33 -3.62 -26.96
C MET A 21 0.37 -3.83 -28.14
N ALA A 22 -0.55 -2.90 -28.38
CA ALA A 22 -1.51 -2.98 -29.49
C ALA A 22 -0.85 -2.90 -30.88
N GLU A 23 0.35 -2.30 -30.97
CA GLU A 23 1.11 -2.16 -32.20
C GLU A 23 1.99 -3.39 -32.48
N HIS A 24 2.55 -4.00 -31.41
CA HIS A 24 3.27 -5.27 -31.48
C HIS A 24 2.35 -6.46 -31.81
N ASP A 25 1.14 -6.49 -31.26
CA ASP A 25 0.14 -7.54 -31.56
C ASP A 25 -0.35 -7.44 -33.02
N ARG A 26 -0.49 -6.21 -33.55
CA ARG A 26 -0.79 -5.98 -34.98
C ARG A 26 0.32 -6.47 -35.91
N GLN A 27 1.58 -6.37 -35.49
CA GLN A 27 2.74 -6.84 -36.28
C GLN A 27 2.88 -8.37 -36.29
N ARG A 28 2.33 -9.08 -35.29
CA ARG A 28 2.30 -10.55 -35.23
C ARG A 28 1.15 -11.20 -35.99
N GLY A 29 0.21 -10.43 -36.53
CA GLY A 29 -0.92 -10.97 -37.31
C GLY A 29 -1.99 -11.70 -36.49
N ASP A 30 -1.89 -11.68 -35.15
CA ASP A 30 -2.92 -12.21 -34.27
C ASP A 30 -4.10 -11.23 -34.23
N ARG A 31 -5.16 -11.54 -34.98
CA ARG A 31 -6.45 -10.89 -34.75
C ARG A 31 -7.01 -11.39 -33.41
N PRO A 32 -7.60 -10.52 -32.58
CA PRO A 32 -8.44 -11.00 -31.48
C PRO A 32 -9.52 -11.89 -32.09
N GLN A 33 -9.67 -13.12 -31.61
CA GLN A 33 -10.79 -13.97 -32.01
C GLN A 33 -12.09 -13.28 -31.59
N ASP A 34 -12.89 -12.87 -32.56
CA ASP A 34 -14.23 -12.33 -32.33
C ASP A 34 -15.08 -13.41 -31.65
N LEU A 35 -15.26 -13.27 -30.33
CA LEU A 35 -16.25 -14.05 -29.59
C LEU A 35 -17.63 -13.66 -30.11
N GLN A 36 -18.27 -14.57 -30.83
CA GLN A 36 -19.61 -14.35 -31.37
C GLN A 36 -20.63 -14.17 -30.22
N ASP A 37 -21.55 -13.24 -30.43
CA ASP A 37 -22.58 -12.79 -29.47
C ASP A 37 -23.50 -13.93 -28.94
N SER A 38 -23.46 -15.10 -29.59
CA SER A 38 -24.12 -16.33 -29.17
C SER A 38 -23.50 -16.98 -27.93
N ASP A 39 -22.17 -16.82 -27.71
CA ASP A 39 -21.48 -17.42 -26.56
C ASP A 39 -21.68 -16.63 -25.26
N LEU A 40 -21.91 -15.32 -25.38
CA LEU A 40 -22.21 -14.44 -24.24
C LEU A 40 -23.58 -14.75 -23.61
N ARG A 41 -24.56 -15.18 -24.41
CA ARG A 41 -25.90 -15.56 -23.92
C ARG A 41 -25.91 -16.91 -23.21
N ARG A 42 -25.00 -17.84 -23.56
CA ARG A 42 -24.87 -19.15 -22.89
C ARG A 42 -24.24 -19.04 -21.49
N ARG A 43 -23.50 -17.97 -21.20
CA ARG A 43 -22.80 -17.76 -19.93
C ARG A 43 -23.52 -16.84 -18.94
N GLY A 44 -24.79 -16.47 -19.20
CA GLY A 44 -25.63 -15.75 -18.23
C GLY A 44 -25.21 -14.29 -17.94
N LEU A 45 -24.31 -13.71 -18.73
CA LEU A 45 -23.88 -12.31 -18.57
C LEU A 45 -24.79 -11.39 -19.39
N GLY A 46 -26.00 -11.19 -18.89
CA GLY A 46 -26.94 -10.21 -19.44
C GLY A 46 -26.47 -8.78 -19.16
N THR A 47 -26.40 -7.96 -20.21
CA THR A 47 -26.02 -6.56 -20.17
C THR A 47 -27.12 -5.71 -19.52
N HIS A 48 -26.83 -5.08 -18.38
CA HIS A 48 -27.71 -4.07 -17.80
C HIS A 48 -27.62 -2.76 -18.60
N ARG A 49 -28.81 -2.28 -18.98
CA ARG A 49 -29.06 -1.08 -19.78
C ARG A 49 -28.45 0.19 -19.17
N ARG A 50 -27.95 1.03 -20.08
CA ARG A 50 -27.57 2.43 -19.88
C ARG A 50 -28.77 3.26 -19.38
N SER A 51 -28.58 4.00 -18.29
CA SER A 51 -29.41 5.15 -17.95
C SER A 51 -28.60 6.44 -18.16
N ALA A 52 -29.17 7.31 -18.97
CA ALA A 52 -28.60 8.56 -19.44
C ALA A 52 -28.49 9.60 -18.30
N PHE A 53 -27.33 10.25 -18.18
CA PHE A 53 -27.21 11.49 -17.43
C PHE A 53 -27.64 12.65 -18.33
N ARG A 54 -28.70 13.35 -17.93
CA ARG A 54 -29.06 14.68 -18.47
C ARG A 54 -28.19 15.74 -17.79
N LEU A 55 -27.62 16.62 -18.60
CA LEU A 55 -27.12 17.92 -18.15
C LEU A 55 -28.28 18.75 -17.59
N ALA A 56 -28.07 19.39 -16.44
CA ALA A 56 -28.91 20.48 -15.97
C ALA A 56 -28.04 21.74 -15.83
N ASP A 57 -28.50 22.77 -16.53
CA ASP A 57 -27.93 24.11 -16.65
C ASP A 57 -28.02 24.89 -15.33
N ALA A 58 -27.04 25.76 -15.12
CA ALA A 58 -26.94 26.64 -13.98
C ALA A 58 -27.81 27.89 -14.21
N ARG A 59 -28.87 28.08 -13.41
CA ARG A 59 -29.47 29.37 -12.99
C ARG A 59 -30.85 29.11 -12.40
N THR A 60 -30.91 28.86 -11.09
CA THR A 60 -31.96 29.24 -10.13
C THR A 60 -31.75 28.43 -8.86
N GLY A 61 -31.49 29.10 -7.74
CA GLY A 61 -31.29 28.48 -6.44
C GLY A 61 -32.56 27.88 -5.83
N SER A 62 -32.35 27.08 -4.79
CA SER A 62 -33.30 26.36 -3.93
C SER A 62 -33.51 24.89 -4.26
N LEU A 63 -33.03 24.02 -3.36
CA LEU A 63 -33.57 22.68 -3.15
C LEU A 63 -33.70 22.44 -1.65
N THR A 64 -34.94 22.47 -1.19
CA THR A 64 -35.40 21.87 0.06
C THR A 64 -35.43 20.35 -0.10
N GLY A 65 -34.80 19.62 0.82
CA GLY A 65 -34.81 18.16 0.82
C GLY A 65 -34.35 17.60 2.16
N ARG A 66 -35.22 16.83 2.80
CA ARG A 66 -35.14 16.36 4.19
C ARG A 66 -34.86 14.86 4.21
N PHE A 67 -33.76 14.43 4.83
CA PHE A 67 -33.49 13.05 5.29
C PHE A 67 -32.56 13.22 6.51
N GLY A 68 -32.83 12.75 7.73
CA GLY A 68 -33.40 11.47 8.14
C GLY A 68 -32.32 10.76 8.98
N LEU A 69 -31.93 11.34 10.13
CA LEU A 69 -30.96 10.75 11.06
C LEU A 69 -31.67 9.75 11.97
N HIS A 70 -31.26 8.48 11.90
CA HIS A 70 -31.64 7.47 12.88
C HIS A 70 -30.82 7.65 14.16
N GLU A 71 -31.56 7.69 15.28
CA GLU A 71 -31.11 7.82 16.64
C GLU A 71 -30.38 6.56 17.15
N ILE A 72 -29.29 6.75 17.88
CA ILE A 72 -28.77 5.75 18.82
C ILE A 72 -28.89 6.37 20.21
N GLY A 73 -29.80 5.82 21.01
CA GLY A 73 -30.18 6.31 22.33
C GLY A 73 -29.14 6.02 23.41
N TRP A 74 -28.96 6.98 24.31
CA TRP A 74 -28.26 6.84 25.59
C TRP A 74 -29.28 6.67 26.72
N PRO A 75 -29.00 5.85 27.75
CA PRO A 75 -29.97 5.61 28.82
C PRO A 75 -30.12 6.83 29.74
N ARG A 76 -31.37 7.15 30.05
CA ARG A 76 -31.80 8.22 30.98
C ARG A 76 -31.66 7.75 32.42
N GLY A 77 -31.03 8.57 33.27
CA GLY A 77 -31.01 8.32 34.71
C GLY A 77 -30.08 9.22 35.52
N ALA A 78 -30.16 10.54 35.39
CA ALA A 78 -29.60 11.44 36.42
C ALA A 78 -30.33 12.79 36.42
N SER A 79 -30.99 13.05 37.54
CA SER A 79 -31.81 14.22 37.84
C SER A 79 -30.98 15.53 37.82
N ARG A 80 -31.53 16.55 37.15
CA ARG A 80 -31.06 17.94 37.20
C ARG A 80 -31.29 18.54 38.57
N ARG A 81 -30.26 18.61 39.43
CA ARG A 81 -30.19 19.53 40.58
C ARG A 81 -28.77 20.06 40.75
N ASN A 82 -28.69 21.38 40.87
CA ASN A 82 -27.64 22.21 41.49
C ASN A 82 -26.37 22.53 40.68
N LEU A 83 -26.45 23.62 39.89
CA LEU A 83 -25.30 24.46 39.54
C LEU A 83 -25.59 25.90 39.98
N ARG A 84 -25.35 26.17 41.27
CA ARG A 84 -25.16 27.52 41.83
C ARG A 84 -24.37 27.39 43.13
N ALA A 85 -23.10 27.77 43.07
CA ALA A 85 -22.17 28.14 44.16
C ALA A 85 -20.77 27.68 43.75
N SER A 86 -19.67 28.43 43.76
CA SER A 86 -19.44 29.82 44.11
C SER A 86 -18.11 30.22 43.46
N LEU A 87 -18.07 31.42 42.91
CA LEU A 87 -16.83 32.19 42.74
C LEU A 87 -16.24 32.51 44.12
N THR A 88 -14.93 32.76 44.13
CA THR A 88 -14.07 33.21 45.25
C THR A 88 -13.52 32.11 46.17
N LYS A 89 -12.32 31.64 45.84
CA LYS A 89 -11.20 31.67 46.80
C LYS A 89 -9.88 31.61 46.06
N GLU A 90 -9.22 32.76 45.96
CA GLU A 90 -7.80 32.86 45.67
C GLU A 90 -7.04 31.93 46.63
N THR A 91 -6.39 30.91 46.07
CA THR A 91 -5.39 30.14 46.80
C THR A 91 -4.11 30.22 45.97
N ARG A 92 -3.15 31.00 46.47
CA ARG A 92 -1.75 30.96 46.03
C ARG A 92 -1.24 29.54 46.25
N MET A 93 -1.30 28.70 45.22
CA MET A 93 -0.53 27.45 45.18
C MET A 93 0.80 27.77 44.53
N SER A 94 1.85 27.93 45.35
CA SER A 94 3.21 27.66 44.90
C SER A 94 3.30 26.17 44.59
N ALA A 95 3.06 25.82 43.34
CA ALA A 95 3.43 24.52 42.81
C ALA A 95 4.92 24.58 42.46
N THR A 96 5.77 24.28 43.42
CA THR A 96 7.13 23.80 43.11
C THR A 96 6.93 22.49 42.37
N LEU A 97 6.93 22.53 41.04
CA LEU A 97 6.99 21.34 40.20
C LEU A 97 8.35 20.69 40.47
N ALA A 98 8.38 19.76 41.41
CA ALA A 98 9.47 18.80 41.49
C ALA A 98 9.41 17.99 40.20
N LEU A 99 10.31 18.30 39.26
CA LEU A 99 10.64 17.46 38.12
C LEU A 99 11.05 16.10 38.68
N SER A 100 10.10 15.17 38.70
CA SER A 100 10.39 13.77 39.02
C SER A 100 11.25 13.22 37.89
N PRO A 101 12.48 12.73 38.15
CA PRO A 101 13.38 12.25 37.10
C PRO A 101 13.05 10.81 36.68
N ASP A 102 11.82 10.35 36.93
CA ASP A 102 11.40 9.00 36.56
C ASP A 102 10.55 9.05 35.29
N ARG A 103 11.21 9.44 34.20
CA ARG A 103 10.71 9.07 32.88
C ARG A 103 10.90 7.55 32.81
N PRO A 104 9.84 6.72 32.66
CA PRO A 104 10.01 5.28 32.58
C PRO A 104 11.04 5.02 31.48
N ARG A 105 12.12 4.34 31.88
CA ARG A 105 13.19 3.93 30.97
C ARG A 105 12.48 3.15 29.86
N ALA A 106 12.40 3.74 28.66
CA ALA A 106 11.71 3.12 27.54
C ALA A 106 12.20 1.67 27.46
N GLU A 107 11.29 0.71 27.65
CA GLU A 107 11.63 -0.70 27.45
C GLU A 107 12.37 -0.81 26.12
N PRO A 108 13.47 -1.59 26.08
CA PRO A 108 14.23 -1.73 24.85
C PRO A 108 13.27 -2.23 23.76
N ALA A 109 12.98 -1.35 22.80
CA ALA A 109 12.01 -1.63 21.76
C ALA A 109 12.44 -2.91 21.01
N LEU A 110 11.54 -3.89 20.92
CA LEU A 110 11.74 -5.19 20.27
C LEU A 110 12.61 -5.07 19.02
N ALA A 111 13.81 -5.65 18.99
CA ALA A 111 14.69 -5.56 17.83
C ALA A 111 14.03 -6.21 16.59
N LEU A 112 14.16 -5.55 15.43
CA LEU A 112 13.48 -5.93 14.19
C LEU A 112 14.48 -6.22 13.08
N ARG A 113 14.30 -7.33 12.38
CA ARG A 113 15.10 -7.70 11.21
C ARG A 113 14.25 -7.57 9.94
N PHE A 114 14.71 -6.73 9.02
CA PHE A 114 14.08 -6.58 7.70
C PHE A 114 14.73 -7.56 6.71
N GLN A 115 13.90 -8.30 5.99
CA GLN A 115 14.29 -9.20 4.91
C GLN A 115 13.76 -8.64 3.58
N SER A 116 14.69 -8.16 2.78
CA SER A 116 14.50 -7.83 1.37
C SER A 116 14.65 -9.08 0.49
N LEU A 117 14.46 -8.94 -0.81
CA LEU A 117 14.67 -10.04 -1.76
C LEU A 117 16.17 -10.29 -2.00
N SER A 118 16.55 -11.55 -2.18
CA SER A 118 17.94 -11.92 -2.48
C SER A 118 18.31 -11.54 -3.93
N PRO A 119 19.45 -10.87 -4.18
CA PRO A 119 19.91 -10.56 -5.54
C PRO A 119 20.16 -11.81 -6.38
N ASP A 120 20.63 -12.91 -5.76
CA ASP A 120 21.01 -14.15 -6.46
C ASP A 120 19.84 -14.76 -7.24
N ALA A 121 18.61 -14.60 -6.72
CA ALA A 121 17.40 -15.09 -7.38
C ALA A 121 17.10 -14.36 -8.71
N PHE A 122 17.65 -13.17 -8.90
CA PHE A 122 17.39 -12.33 -10.09
C PHE A 122 18.62 -12.13 -10.97
N ALA A 123 19.83 -12.34 -10.47
CA ALA A 123 21.07 -12.13 -11.20
C ALA A 123 21.08 -12.82 -12.59
N PRO A 124 20.69 -14.10 -12.74
CA PRO A 124 20.65 -14.75 -14.05
C PRO A 124 19.63 -14.14 -15.02
N LEU A 125 18.56 -13.51 -14.50
CA LEU A 125 17.52 -12.93 -15.34
C LEU A 125 18.01 -11.69 -16.09
N PHE A 126 18.97 -10.99 -15.51
CA PHE A 126 19.53 -9.79 -16.10
C PHE A 126 20.35 -10.07 -17.37
N GLU A 127 20.84 -11.30 -17.55
CA GLU A 127 21.58 -11.77 -18.73
C GLU A 127 20.68 -12.20 -19.90
N LEU A 128 19.36 -12.25 -19.67
CA LEU A 128 18.40 -12.65 -20.69
C LEU A 128 18.13 -11.54 -21.70
N THR A 129 17.85 -11.90 -22.95
CA THR A 129 17.32 -10.94 -23.93
C THR A 129 15.92 -10.48 -23.55
N ASP A 130 15.49 -9.33 -24.06
CA ASP A 130 14.14 -8.81 -23.80
C ASP A 130 13.04 -9.76 -24.29
N ALA A 131 13.25 -10.48 -25.38
CA ALA A 131 12.35 -11.53 -25.86
C ALA A 131 12.24 -12.68 -24.85
N ALA A 132 13.38 -13.17 -24.35
CA ALA A 132 13.41 -14.25 -23.38
C ALA A 132 12.85 -13.83 -22.00
N LEU A 133 12.94 -12.55 -21.63
CA LEU A 133 12.23 -11.99 -20.47
C LEU A 133 10.72 -11.93 -20.72
N PHE A 134 10.31 -11.47 -21.91
CA PHE A 134 8.91 -11.35 -22.29
C PHE A 134 8.19 -12.70 -22.24
N ASP A 135 8.81 -13.76 -22.78
CA ASP A 135 8.28 -15.12 -22.78
C ASP A 135 8.10 -15.69 -21.37
N ARG A 136 8.81 -15.13 -20.39
CA ARG A 136 8.69 -15.46 -18.95
C ARG A 136 7.76 -14.51 -18.19
N GLY A 137 7.04 -13.63 -18.88
CA GLY A 137 6.16 -12.63 -18.26
C GLY A 137 6.89 -11.49 -17.55
N MET A 138 8.17 -11.26 -17.86
CA MET A 138 9.01 -10.25 -17.24
C MET A 138 9.24 -9.08 -18.20
N ARG A 139 9.66 -7.92 -17.68
CA ARG A 139 10.02 -6.76 -18.50
C ARG A 139 11.31 -6.14 -18.01
N ARG A 140 12.21 -5.82 -18.95
CA ARG A 140 13.31 -4.89 -18.69
C ARG A 140 12.77 -3.46 -18.73
N VAL A 141 13.20 -2.66 -17.76
CA VAL A 141 12.74 -1.28 -17.58
C VAL A 141 13.96 -0.41 -17.30
N ILE A 142 14.06 0.72 -18.01
CA ILE A 142 15.03 1.77 -17.69
C ILE A 142 14.31 2.84 -16.91
N ALA A 143 14.81 3.18 -15.72
CA ALA A 143 14.23 4.24 -14.91
C ALA A 143 14.33 5.59 -15.66
N SER A 144 13.21 6.28 -15.79
CA SER A 144 13.13 7.59 -16.45
C SER A 144 13.88 8.69 -15.68
N GLU A 145 14.15 9.82 -16.33
CA GLU A 145 14.83 11.00 -15.76
C GLU A 145 14.11 11.66 -14.58
N GLU A 146 12.81 11.41 -14.45
CA GLU A 146 12.04 11.66 -13.23
C GLU A 146 11.77 10.32 -12.50
N PRO A 147 12.79 9.69 -11.88
CA PRO A 147 12.61 8.49 -11.10
C PRO A 147 12.02 8.92 -9.75
N GLY A 148 10.73 9.29 -9.75
CA GLY A 148 10.01 9.56 -8.51
C GLY A 148 9.84 8.29 -7.68
N ILE A 149 8.72 8.20 -6.98
CA ILE A 149 8.32 7.02 -6.19
C ILE A 149 8.07 5.75 -7.06
N SER A 150 8.29 5.85 -8.37
CA SER A 150 7.83 4.92 -9.42
C SER A 150 8.61 3.61 -9.53
N TYR A 151 9.89 3.58 -9.11
CA TYR A 151 10.76 2.40 -9.27
C TYR A 151 11.36 1.89 -7.94
N PRO A 152 10.53 1.43 -6.97
CA PRO A 152 11.02 0.90 -5.71
C PRO A 152 11.66 -0.49 -5.90
N CYS A 153 12.97 -0.60 -5.69
CA CYS A 153 13.69 -1.88 -5.75
C CYS A 153 13.43 -2.71 -4.49
N ARG A 154 13.08 -4.00 -4.67
CA ARG A 154 12.79 -4.92 -3.55
C ARG A 154 14.02 -5.64 -3.01
N VAL A 155 15.15 -5.54 -3.70
CA VAL A 155 16.45 -6.07 -3.22
C VAL A 155 17.12 -5.05 -2.32
N SER A 156 17.36 -3.83 -2.82
CA SER A 156 18.04 -2.78 -2.05
C SER A 156 17.13 -2.00 -1.09
N LEU A 157 15.81 -2.15 -1.21
CA LEU A 157 14.80 -1.31 -0.52
C LEU A 157 15.09 0.19 -0.67
N ASP A 158 15.41 0.58 -1.90
CA ASP A 158 15.65 1.96 -2.32
C ASP A 158 15.11 2.18 -3.75
N TYR A 159 15.02 3.43 -4.20
CA TYR A 159 14.59 3.72 -5.55
C TYR A 159 15.72 3.52 -6.55
N ALA A 160 15.37 3.17 -7.79
CA ALA A 160 16.30 3.30 -8.90
C ALA A 160 16.54 4.78 -9.25
N ARG A 161 17.76 5.07 -9.70
CA ARG A 161 18.15 6.36 -10.26
C ARG A 161 17.83 6.41 -11.75
N ALA A 162 17.76 7.61 -12.32
CA ALA A 162 17.54 7.80 -13.74
C ALA A 162 18.59 7.05 -14.57
N GLY A 163 18.15 6.39 -15.63
CA GLY A 163 19.00 5.59 -16.51
C GLY A 163 19.37 4.20 -15.96
N GLU A 164 19.06 3.89 -14.70
CA GLU A 164 19.34 2.55 -14.17
C GLU A 164 18.41 1.48 -14.77
N GLU A 165 18.99 0.30 -14.96
CA GLU A 165 18.31 -0.89 -15.43
C GLU A 165 17.60 -1.62 -14.27
N LEU A 166 16.34 -1.98 -14.51
CA LEU A 166 15.52 -2.81 -13.64
C LEU A 166 14.89 -3.96 -14.41
N LEU A 167 14.50 -5.00 -13.67
CA LEU A 167 13.51 -5.97 -14.10
C LEU A 167 12.21 -5.77 -13.32
N LEU A 168 11.08 -5.81 -14.02
CA LEU A 168 9.76 -5.99 -13.46
C LEU A 168 9.39 -7.47 -13.59
N VAL A 169 9.30 -8.15 -12.45
CA VAL A 169 9.09 -9.60 -12.39
C VAL A 169 7.92 -9.92 -11.46
N ASN A 170 7.21 -11.03 -11.73
CA ASN A 170 6.25 -11.56 -10.77
C ASN A 170 7.02 -12.35 -9.69
N HIS A 171 6.85 -11.97 -8.42
CA HIS A 171 7.50 -12.61 -7.29
C HIS A 171 6.47 -13.20 -6.32
N ARG A 172 6.62 -14.50 -6.05
CA ARG A 172 5.83 -15.23 -5.06
C ARG A 172 6.50 -15.16 -3.69
N HIS A 173 5.92 -14.37 -2.80
CA HIS A 173 6.43 -14.12 -1.44
C HIS A 173 5.74 -15.02 -0.38
N LEU A 174 4.58 -15.60 -0.73
CA LEU A 174 3.88 -16.59 0.07
C LEU A 174 3.61 -17.83 -0.79
N ASP A 175 4.40 -18.89 -0.55
CA ASP A 175 4.39 -20.12 -1.36
C ASP A 175 4.23 -21.39 -0.52
N ARG A 176 3.84 -21.28 0.76
CA ARG A 176 3.60 -22.46 1.60
C ARG A 176 2.37 -23.23 1.06
N GLY A 177 2.49 -24.55 0.86
CA GLY A 177 1.43 -25.44 0.37
C GLY A 177 0.11 -25.36 1.12
N THR A 178 0.20 -25.21 2.44
CA THR A 178 -0.93 -25.34 3.36
C THR A 178 -1.67 -24.03 3.63
N THR A 179 -1.11 -22.88 3.23
CA THR A 179 -1.78 -21.59 3.51
C THR A 179 -2.78 -21.23 2.40
N PRO A 180 -3.99 -20.77 2.74
CA PRO A 180 -4.92 -20.17 1.78
C PRO A 180 -4.44 -18.79 1.29
N TYR A 181 -3.43 -18.19 1.93
CA TYR A 181 -2.88 -16.86 1.60
C TYR A 181 -1.70 -16.92 0.62
N ARG A 182 -1.58 -17.99 -0.17
CA ARG A 182 -0.61 -18.04 -1.28
C ARG A 182 -0.75 -16.78 -2.14
N ALA A 183 0.34 -16.06 -2.33
CA ALA A 183 0.31 -14.75 -2.98
C ALA A 183 1.61 -14.44 -3.74
N GLU A 184 1.41 -13.79 -4.88
CA GLU A 184 2.46 -13.33 -5.77
C GLU A 184 2.07 -11.99 -6.40
N GLY A 185 3.05 -11.25 -6.90
CA GLY A 185 2.77 -9.97 -7.53
C GLY A 185 4.01 -9.30 -8.11
N PRO A 186 3.81 -8.24 -8.90
CA PRO A 186 4.90 -7.59 -9.61
C PRO A 186 5.80 -6.81 -8.64
N VAL A 187 7.11 -7.00 -8.79
CA VAL A 187 8.16 -6.27 -8.06
C VAL A 187 9.21 -5.75 -9.02
N TYR A 188 9.73 -4.57 -8.73
CA TYR A 188 10.95 -4.08 -9.37
C TYR A 188 12.17 -4.59 -8.62
N VAL A 189 13.16 -5.06 -9.37
CA VAL A 189 14.50 -5.42 -8.88
C VAL A 189 15.56 -4.71 -9.72
N ARG A 190 16.58 -4.15 -9.07
CA ARG A 190 17.76 -3.54 -9.71
C ARG A 190 18.88 -4.56 -9.76
N ARG A 191 19.83 -4.35 -10.67
CA ARG A 191 21.10 -5.09 -10.69
C ARG A 191 22.00 -4.59 -9.56
N VAL A 192 21.79 -5.10 -8.35
CA VAL A 192 22.59 -4.78 -7.15
C VAL A 192 23.24 -6.04 -6.59
N ALA A 193 24.44 -5.90 -6.04
CA ALA A 193 25.21 -7.02 -5.49
C ALA A 193 24.70 -7.48 -4.12
N GLU A 194 24.07 -6.58 -3.36
CA GLU A 194 23.71 -6.83 -1.97
C GLU A 194 22.22 -6.55 -1.72
N ALA A 195 21.62 -7.44 -0.94
CA ALA A 195 20.31 -7.23 -0.37
C ALA A 195 20.38 -6.15 0.72
N TYR A 196 19.27 -5.44 0.94
CA TYR A 196 19.18 -4.52 2.09
C TYR A 196 19.45 -5.28 3.39
N ALA A 197 20.47 -4.83 4.13
CA ALA A 197 20.87 -5.38 5.41
C ALA A 197 20.85 -4.28 6.47
N ALA A 198 19.76 -4.17 7.22
CA ALA A 198 19.72 -3.39 8.45
C ALA A 198 18.97 -4.15 9.55
N THR A 199 19.53 -4.11 10.76
CA THR A 199 19.11 -4.92 11.91
C THR A 199 18.14 -4.20 12.85
N SER A 200 17.69 -2.98 12.53
CA SER A 200 16.74 -2.24 13.37
C SER A 200 16.17 -0.94 12.77
N ALA A 201 16.80 -0.38 11.72
CA ALA A 201 16.31 0.80 11.05
C ALA A 201 15.27 0.43 9.97
N PHE A 202 14.15 1.15 9.96
CA PHE A 202 13.18 1.05 8.87
C PHE A 202 13.78 1.63 7.59
N PRO A 203 13.66 0.96 6.43
CA PRO A 203 14.17 1.49 5.17
C PRO A 203 13.50 2.84 4.82
N PRO A 204 14.26 3.87 4.41
CA PRO A 204 13.70 5.20 4.11
C PRO A 204 12.53 5.16 3.11
N ILE A 205 12.61 4.29 2.10
CA ILE A 205 11.57 4.15 1.06
C ILE A 205 10.20 3.73 1.61
N ILE A 206 10.19 2.94 2.68
CA ILE A 206 8.97 2.48 3.37
C ILE A 206 8.39 3.62 4.20
N MET A 207 9.26 4.43 4.82
CA MET A 207 8.88 5.53 5.70
C MET A 207 8.30 6.74 4.98
N GLN A 208 8.42 6.81 3.66
CA GLN A 208 7.93 7.91 2.83
C GLN A 208 6.46 7.76 2.39
N ARG A 209 5.80 6.66 2.73
CA ARG A 209 4.45 6.34 2.25
C ARG A 209 3.65 5.53 3.24
N GLU A 210 2.35 5.45 3.00
CA GLU A 210 1.48 4.47 3.64
C GLU A 210 1.74 3.07 3.07
N MET A 211 1.74 2.08 3.96
CA MET A 211 2.00 0.68 3.66
C MET A 211 0.78 -0.16 4.03
N ALA A 212 0.47 -1.15 3.20
CA ALA A 212 -0.39 -2.25 3.63
C ALA A 212 0.46 -3.25 4.41
N VAL A 213 0.10 -3.48 5.66
CA VAL A 213 0.84 -4.26 6.64
C VAL A 213 0.03 -5.51 6.95
N ARG A 214 0.67 -6.68 6.92
CA ARG A 214 -0.01 -7.97 7.14
C ARG A 214 0.82 -8.84 8.06
N ALA A 215 0.26 -9.24 9.20
CA ALA A 215 0.89 -10.19 10.11
C ALA A 215 0.45 -11.61 9.77
N TYR A 216 1.41 -12.53 9.76
CA TYR A 216 1.16 -13.94 9.53
C TYR A 216 1.69 -14.77 10.69
N ASP A 217 0.97 -15.86 11.00
CA ASP A 217 1.44 -16.89 11.92
C ASP A 217 2.41 -17.88 11.26
N HIS A 218 2.77 -18.94 11.99
CA HIS A 218 3.71 -19.97 11.54
C HIS A 218 3.16 -20.87 10.42
N ASP A 219 1.83 -21.00 10.33
CA ASP A 219 1.13 -21.76 9.30
C ASP A 219 0.85 -20.92 8.04
N GLY A 220 1.19 -19.62 8.10
CA GLY A 220 0.99 -18.67 7.02
C GLY A 220 -0.44 -18.15 6.95
N ILE A 221 -1.21 -18.24 8.04
CA ILE A 221 -2.52 -17.61 8.18
C ILE A 221 -2.32 -16.15 8.54
N MET A 222 -3.03 -15.26 7.84
CA MET A 222 -3.02 -13.84 8.18
C MET A 222 -3.83 -13.62 9.45
N VAL A 223 -3.18 -13.12 10.50
CA VAL A 223 -3.82 -12.88 11.81
C VAL A 223 -4.19 -11.42 12.02
N GLU A 224 -3.49 -10.49 11.37
CA GLU A 224 -3.79 -9.05 11.41
C GLU A 224 -3.47 -8.42 10.05
N ALA A 225 -4.19 -7.34 9.71
CA ALA A 225 -3.88 -6.52 8.56
C ALA A 225 -4.36 -5.09 8.75
N ASP A 226 -3.58 -4.12 8.29
CA ASP A 226 -3.92 -2.69 8.40
C ASP A 226 -3.17 -1.84 7.36
N LEU A 227 -3.52 -0.56 7.28
CA LEU A 227 -2.78 0.49 6.60
C LEU A 227 -2.10 1.37 7.64
N ALA A 228 -0.79 1.58 7.50
CA ALA A 228 -0.05 2.41 8.44
C ALA A 228 1.06 3.21 7.75
N ALA A 229 1.38 4.36 8.32
CA ALA A 229 2.48 5.21 7.87
C ALA A 229 3.36 5.65 9.02
N LYS A 230 4.63 5.95 8.72
CA LYS A 230 5.56 6.63 9.65
C LYS A 230 5.63 6.00 11.06
N GLU A 231 5.39 6.78 12.11
CA GLU A 231 5.48 6.35 13.51
C GLU A 231 4.46 5.26 13.86
N GLU A 232 3.26 5.33 13.28
CA GLU A 232 2.23 4.30 13.44
C GLU A 232 2.70 2.96 12.89
N LEU A 233 3.30 2.97 11.69
CA LEU A 233 3.88 1.76 11.10
C LEU A 233 4.93 1.12 12.02
N LYS A 234 5.78 1.94 12.65
CA LYS A 234 6.78 1.46 13.61
C LYS A 234 6.13 0.83 14.85
N ALA A 235 5.15 1.51 15.43
CA ALA A 235 4.46 1.06 16.64
C ALA A 235 3.68 -0.24 16.39
N LEU A 236 2.88 -0.26 15.31
CA LEU A 236 2.06 -1.40 14.90
C LEU A 236 2.92 -2.63 14.60
N THR A 237 4.00 -2.46 13.83
CA THR A 237 4.92 -3.58 13.51
C THR A 237 5.51 -4.21 14.77
N ARG A 238 5.92 -3.38 15.75
CA ARG A 238 6.46 -3.87 17.03
C ARG A 238 5.39 -4.53 17.88
N ALA A 239 4.21 -3.93 17.98
CA ALA A 239 3.09 -4.47 18.74
C ALA A 239 2.68 -5.86 18.22
N TRP A 240 2.59 -6.02 16.90
CA TRP A 240 2.26 -7.31 16.30
C TRP A 240 3.38 -8.34 16.49
N LEU A 241 4.63 -7.96 16.21
CA LEU A 241 5.75 -8.88 16.39
C LEU A 241 6.05 -9.22 17.86
N ALA A 242 5.59 -8.44 18.83
CA ALA A 242 5.68 -8.80 20.23
C ALA A 242 4.75 -9.97 20.61
N ARG A 243 3.73 -10.26 19.79
CA ARG A 243 2.84 -11.39 20.03
C ARG A 243 3.51 -12.70 19.59
N PRO A 244 3.43 -13.78 20.40
CA PRO A 244 4.08 -15.05 20.09
C PRO A 244 3.43 -15.83 18.94
N ASP A 245 2.15 -15.58 18.64
CA ASP A 245 1.41 -16.19 17.52
C ASP A 245 1.81 -15.63 16.16
N VAL A 246 2.33 -14.40 16.12
CA VAL A 246 2.82 -13.77 14.88
C VAL A 246 4.23 -14.27 14.56
N ALA A 247 4.40 -14.90 13.41
CA ALA A 247 5.70 -15.34 12.92
C ALA A 247 6.47 -14.23 12.20
N HIS A 248 5.78 -13.42 11.40
CA HIS A 248 6.37 -12.32 10.66
C HIS A 248 5.32 -11.30 10.21
N VAL A 249 5.78 -10.13 9.75
CA VAL A 249 4.94 -9.09 9.16
C VAL A 249 5.44 -8.78 7.75
N ASP A 250 4.56 -8.82 6.76
CA ASP A 250 4.88 -8.39 5.39
C ASP A 250 4.39 -6.97 5.13
N PHE A 251 5.25 -6.20 4.48
CA PHE A 251 4.93 -4.87 3.99
C PHE A 251 4.63 -4.92 2.51
N HIS A 252 3.55 -4.22 2.12
CA HIS A 252 3.09 -4.11 0.75
C HIS A 252 2.85 -2.64 0.41
N SER A 253 2.95 -2.33 -0.89
CA SER A 253 2.53 -1.01 -1.40
C SER A 253 1.03 -0.85 -1.15
N ALA A 254 0.60 0.15 -0.36
CA ALA A 254 -0.80 0.31 0.05
C ALA A 254 -1.81 0.22 -1.10
N ARG A 255 -1.57 0.97 -2.19
CA ARG A 255 -2.51 1.02 -3.34
C ARG A 255 -2.44 -0.18 -4.28
N ARG A 256 -1.24 -0.74 -4.50
CA ARG A 256 -1.01 -1.77 -5.53
C ARG A 256 -0.97 -3.20 -4.96
N GLY A 257 -0.84 -3.35 -3.65
CA GLY A 257 -0.70 -4.65 -2.98
C GLY A 257 0.63 -5.38 -3.24
N CYS A 258 1.53 -4.83 -4.06
CA CYS A 258 2.83 -5.42 -4.37
C CYS A 258 3.69 -5.58 -3.11
N PHE A 259 4.29 -6.76 -2.94
CA PHE A 259 5.23 -7.05 -1.86
C PHE A 259 6.39 -6.05 -1.84
N PHE A 260 6.87 -5.75 -0.63
CA PHE A 260 7.96 -4.82 -0.38
C PHE A 260 9.11 -5.51 0.37
N CYS A 261 8.84 -5.97 1.59
CA CYS A 261 9.79 -6.71 2.40
C CYS A 261 9.03 -7.48 3.49
N ARG A 262 9.73 -8.41 4.13
CA ARG A 262 9.26 -9.13 5.32
C ARG A 262 10.01 -8.64 6.55
N VAL A 263 9.34 -8.60 7.69
CA VAL A 263 9.90 -8.16 8.96
C VAL A 263 9.75 -9.28 9.98
N PHE A 264 10.84 -9.55 10.69
CA PHE A 264 10.89 -10.52 11.77
C PHE A 264 11.30 -9.85 13.08
N ARG A 265 11.05 -10.53 14.19
CA ARG A 265 11.86 -10.33 15.40
C ARG A 265 13.32 -10.64 15.08
N ALA A 266 14.25 -9.82 15.56
CA ALA A 266 15.70 -10.01 15.38
C ALA A 266 16.24 -11.15 16.25
#